data_AF-A0A2H3D1E8-F1
#
_entry.id   AF-A0A2H3D1E8-F1
#
_cell.length_a   1.000
_cell.length_b   1.000
_cell.length_c   1.000
_cell.angle_alpha   90.00
_cell.angle_beta   90.00
_cell.angle_gamma   90.00
#
_symmetry.space_group_name_H-M   'P 1'
#
loop_
_entity.id
_entity.type
_entity.pdbx_description
1 polymer ?
#
loop_
_entity_poly.entity_id
_entity_poly.type
_entity_poly.pdbx_seq_one_letter_code
_entity_poly.pdbx_strand_id
1 'polypeptide(L)' 'GHIEGIKLDLNSKPEFCETCMKAKAKRKLFPKQDQYEYVENAGNKVVGDLMGPMSVISLGGACYACTYCD' A
#
# COMPACT_ATOMS: atom_id res chain seq x y z
N GLY A 1 -34.39 11.30 -26.29
CA GLY A 1 -34.14 9.90 -26.64
C GLY A 1 -34.25 9.09 -25.39
N HIS A 2 -35.21 8.16 -25.33
CA HIS A 2 -35.39 7.26 -24.19
C HIS A 2 -34.39 6.10 -24.37
N ILE A 3 -33.42 5.98 -23.47
CA ILE A 3 -32.57 4.78 -23.42
C ILE A 3 -33.39 3.75 -22.63
N GLU A 4 -34.00 2.81 -23.34
CA GLU A 4 -34.57 1.63 -22.70
C GLU A 4 -33.46 0.89 -21.95
N GLY A 5 -33.71 0.62 -20.67
CA GLY A 5 -32.73 0.11 -19.74
C GLY A 5 -32.00 -1.14 -20.23
N ILE A 6 -30.74 -1.28 -19.81
CA ILE A 6 -29.86 -2.39 -20.17
C ILE A 6 -30.51 -3.69 -19.69
N LYS A 7 -30.87 -4.58 -20.62
CA LYS A 7 -31.26 -5.96 -20.30
C LYS A 7 -30.02 -6.71 -19.85
N LEU A 8 -29.88 -6.89 -18.53
CA LEU A 8 -28.80 -7.68 -17.93
C LEU A 8 -29.27 -9.13 -17.79
N ASP A 9 -28.54 -10.05 -18.41
CA ASP A 9 -28.68 -11.49 -18.15
C ASP A 9 -27.98 -11.83 -16.83
N LEU A 10 -28.78 -12.07 -15.79
CA LEU A 10 -28.29 -12.41 -14.45
C LEU A 10 -27.61 -13.79 -14.39
N ASN A 11 -27.80 -14.64 -15.39
CA ASN A 11 -27.19 -15.96 -15.48
C ASN A 11 -25.92 -15.97 -16.33
N SER A 12 -25.55 -14.83 -16.92
CA SER A 12 -24.34 -14.73 -17.73
C SER A 12 -23.10 -14.99 -16.88
N LYS A 13 -22.29 -15.96 -17.30
CA LYS A 13 -20.97 -16.17 -16.71
C LYS A 13 -20.02 -15.18 -17.35
N PRO A 14 -19.24 -14.41 -16.57
CA PRO A 14 -18.26 -13.51 -17.14
C PRO A 14 -17.24 -14.33 -17.94
N GLU A 15 -17.05 -13.95 -19.21
CA GLU A 15 -15.98 -14.51 -20.02
C GLU A 15 -14.62 -14.15 -19.42
N PHE A 16 -13.63 -15.00 -19.65
CA PHE A 16 -12.28 -14.71 -19.23
C PHE A 16 -11.77 -13.45 -19.95
N CYS A 17 -11.50 -12.40 -19.18
CA CYS A 17 -10.99 -11.12 -19.66
C CYS A 17 -9.56 -10.92 -19.15
N GLU A 18 -8.57 -11.07 -20.03
CA GLU A 18 -7.15 -10.94 -19.69
C GLU A 18 -6.80 -9.55 -19.13
N THR A 19 -7.32 -8.49 -19.76
CA THR A 19 -7.15 -7.10 -19.31
C THR A 19 -7.71 -6.90 -17.90
N CYS A 20 -8.88 -7.47 -17.62
CA CYS A 20 -9.54 -7.36 -16.32
C CYS A 20 -8.72 -8.06 -15.23
N MET A 21 -8.10 -9.20 -15.55
CA MET A 21 -7.23 -9.91 -14.61
C MET A 21 -5.94 -9.16 -14.32
N LYS A 22 -5.37 -8.46 -15.31
CA LYS A 22 -4.15 -7.65 -15.15
C LYS A 22 -4.42 -6.31 -14.44
N ALA A 23 -5.55 -5.67 -14.73
CA ALA A 23 -5.92 -4.37 -14.18
C ALA A 23 -6.51 -4.45 -12.75
N LYS A 24 -7.04 -5.61 -12.35
CA LYS A 24 -7.50 -5.80 -10.97
C LYS A 24 -6.33 -5.68 -10.00
N ALA A 25 -6.52 -4.89 -8.95
CA ALA A 25 -5.57 -4.83 -7.85
C ALA A 25 -5.40 -6.23 -7.26
N LYS A 26 -4.16 -6.72 -7.25
CA LYS A 26 -3.82 -7.97 -6.57
C LYS A 26 -4.02 -7.76 -5.07
N ARG A 27 -5.04 -8.38 -4.49
CA ARG A 27 -5.17 -8.45 -3.03
C ARG A 27 -4.01 -9.29 -2.49
N LYS A 28 -3.01 -8.63 -1.92
CA LYS A 28 -2.08 -9.28 -0.99
C LYS A 28 -2.74 -9.30 0.38
N LEU A 29 -2.67 -10.45 1.06
CA LEU A 29 -3.04 -10.53 2.46
C LEU A 29 -2.07 -9.66 3.27
N PHE A 30 -2.55 -9.11 4.38
CA PHE A 30 -1.67 -8.49 5.35
C PHE A 30 -0.67 -9.55 5.86
N PRO A 31 0.62 -9.20 6.01
CA PRO A 31 1.58 -10.07 6.66
C PRO A 31 1.05 -10.53 8.01
N LYS A 32 1.20 -11.81 8.31
CA LYS A 32 0.91 -12.32 9.65
C LYS A 32 1.98 -11.82 10.62
N GLN A 33 1.64 -11.68 11.90
CA GLN A 33 2.53 -11.11 12.93
C GLN A 33 3.83 -11.89 13.11
N ASP A 34 3.84 -13.18 12.77
CA ASP A 34 5.00 -14.09 12.79
C ASP A 34 5.98 -13.87 11.62
N GLN A 35 5.67 -13.00 10.66
CA GLN A 35 6.55 -12.68 9.53
C GLN A 35 7.54 -11.54 9.82
N TYR A 36 7.44 -10.93 11.00
CA TYR A 36 8.40 -9.93 11.45
C TYR A 36 9.49 -10.57 12.29
N GLU A 37 10.75 -10.28 11.95
CA GLU A 37 11.89 -10.65 12.76
C GLU A 37 11.89 -9.77 14.02
N TYR A 38 11.49 -10.34 15.16
CA TYR A 38 11.67 -9.75 16.47
C TYR A 38 13.13 -9.90 16.89
N VAL A 39 13.77 -8.79 17.24
CA VAL A 39 15.17 -8.77 17.67
C VAL A 39 15.18 -8.50 19.18
N GLU A 40 15.58 -9.50 19.97
CA GLU A 40 15.46 -9.45 21.43
C GLU A 40 16.53 -8.59 22.10
N ASN A 41 17.70 -8.46 21.47
CA ASN A 41 18.86 -7.79 22.04
C ASN A 41 19.04 -6.40 21.43
N ALA A 42 19.16 -5.39 22.28
CA ALA A 42 19.56 -4.05 21.89
C ALA A 42 20.91 -4.06 21.14
N GLY A 43 21.05 -3.23 20.12
CA GLY A 43 22.23 -3.08 19.27
C GLY A 43 22.28 -4.03 18.07
N ASN A 44 21.37 -4.99 17.96
CA ASN A 44 21.39 -5.97 16.86
C ASN A 44 20.71 -5.47 15.58
N LYS A 45 19.83 -4.46 15.67
CA LYS A 45 19.10 -3.95 14.51
C LYS A 45 18.67 -2.51 14.72
N VAL A 46 19.16 -1.61 13.87
CA VAL A 46 18.65 -0.24 13.81
C VAL A 46 17.73 -0.09 12.60
N VAL A 47 16.49 0.29 12.84
CA VAL A 47 15.51 0.66 11.81
C VAL A 47 15.51 2.17 11.66
N GLY A 48 15.83 2.63 10.45
CA GLY A 48 15.79 4.04 10.10
C GLY A 48 14.60 4.36 9.19
N ASP A 49 14.07 5.57 9.30
CA ASP A 49 13.12 6.13 8.34
C ASP A 49 13.43 7.60 8.03
N LEU A 50 13.07 8.03 6.82
CA LEU A 50 13.19 9.41 6.35
C LEU A 50 11.81 10.01 6.20
N MET A 51 11.52 10.98 7.05
CA MET A 51 10.25 11.68 7.06
C MET A 51 10.37 13.01 6.31
N GLY A 52 9.54 13.19 5.28
CA GLY A 52 9.42 14.45 4.55
C GLY A 52 9.17 14.28 3.05
N PRO A 53 9.13 15.38 2.27
CA PRO A 53 9.35 16.76 2.72
C PRO A 53 8.20 17.25 3.61
N MET A 54 8.55 17.97 4.66
CA MET A 54 7.60 18.60 5.57
C MET A 54 7.03 19.89 5.00
N SER A 55 5.82 20.24 5.42
CA SER A 55 5.19 21.52 5.11
C SER A 55 5.86 22.71 5.82
N VAL A 56 6.71 22.44 6.81
CA VAL A 56 7.46 23.43 7.59
C VAL A 56 8.96 23.16 7.49
N ILE A 57 9.75 24.21 7.69
CA ILE A 57 11.21 24.18 7.61
C ILE A 57 11.77 24.43 9.01
N SER A 58 12.81 23.68 9.40
CA SER A 58 13.51 23.90 10.67
C SER A 58 14.24 25.25 10.68
N LEU A 59 14.65 25.72 11.86
CA LEU A 59 15.46 26.95 11.95
C LEU A 59 16.78 26.87 11.15
N GLY A 60 17.29 25.66 10.93
CA GLY A 60 18.49 25.41 10.12
C GLY A 60 18.22 25.17 8.63
N GLY A 61 16.99 25.32 8.15
CA GLY A 61 16.65 25.18 6.74
C GLY A 61 16.31 23.76 6.28
N ALA A 62 16.20 22.79 7.18
CA ALA A 62 15.88 21.41 6.80
C ALA A 62 14.35 21.19 6.71
N CYS A 63 13.90 20.46 5.69
CA CYS A 63 12.51 20.03 5.51
C CYS A 63 12.33 18.50 5.56
N TYR A 64 13.39 17.78 5.92
CA TYR A 64 13.37 16.34 6.13
C TYR A 64 13.93 16.02 7.52
N ALA A 65 13.47 14.92 8.11
CA ALA A 65 14.00 14.39 9.36
C ALA A 65 14.29 12.89 9.20
N CYS A 66 15.47 12.46 9.64
CA CYS A 66 15.80 11.04 9.77
C CYS A 66 15.54 10.59 11.21
N THR A 67 14.84 9.48 11.38
CA THR A 67 14.64 8.83 12.68
C THR A 67 15.30 7.47 12.67
N TYR A 68 15.91 7.09 13.79
CA TYR A 68 16.52 5.78 13.97
C TYR A 68 16.00 5.17 15.28
N CYS A 69 15.61 3.90 15.24
CA CYS A 69 15.20 3.12 16.40
C CYS A 69 16.06 1.86 16.45
N ASP A 70 16.65 1.59 17.60
CA ASP A 70 17.26 0.30 17.91
C ASP A 70 16.20 -0.69 18.42
#